data_AF-A0A6M0RX27-F1
#
_entry.id   AF-A0A6M0RX27-F1
#
_cell.length_a   1.000
_cell.length_b   1.000
_cell.length_c   1.000
_cell.angle_alpha   90.00
_cell.angle_beta   90.00
_cell.angle_gamma   90.00
#
_symmetry.space_group_name_H-M   'P 1'
#
loop_
_entity.id
_entity.type
_entity.pdbx_description
1 polymer ?
#
loop_
_entity_poly.entity_id
_entity_poly.type
_entity_poly.pdbx_seq_one_letter_code
_entity_poly.pdbx_strand_id
1 'polypeptide(L)' 'MDVTQVVQVSARVGWIIEVSQQDDGYRCWVINRELDVLSDGHIYATSSAALAAGRLFVERN' A
#
# COMPACT_ATOMS: atom_id res chain seq x y z
N MET A 1 6.49 -13.09 -15.89
CA MET A 1 7.07 -12.25 -14.83
C MET A 1 6.05 -11.17 -14.58
N ASP A 2 5.22 -11.33 -13.56
CA ASP A 2 4.34 -10.27 -13.07
C ASP A 2 5.21 -9.06 -12.74
N VAL A 3 5.09 -8.00 -13.53
CA VAL A 3 5.83 -6.76 -13.30
C VAL A 3 5.06 -5.99 -12.25
N THR A 4 5.32 -6.30 -10.99
CA THR A 4 4.87 -5.45 -9.89
C THR A 4 5.65 -4.14 -9.94
N GLN A 5 5.01 -3.07 -10.38
CA GLN A 5 5.60 -1.74 -10.42
C GLN A 5 5.12 -0.91 -9.23
N VAL A 6 6.04 -0.38 -8.45
CA VAL A 6 5.70 0.63 -7.43
C VAL A 6 5.26 1.90 -8.15
N VAL A 7 4.02 2.33 -7.91
CA VAL A 7 3.44 3.53 -8.54
C VAL A 7 3.30 4.69 -7.58
N GLN A 8 3.24 4.44 -6.27
CA GLN A 8 3.12 5.50 -5.28
C GLN A 8 3.71 5.09 -3.94
N VAL A 9 4.38 6.03 -3.28
CA VAL A 9 4.91 5.86 -1.91
C VAL A 9 4.57 7.10 -1.08
N SER A 10 4.19 6.89 0.18
CA SER A 10 3.88 7.93 1.16
C SER A 10 4.47 7.54 2.51
N ALA A 11 5.34 8.38 3.06
CA ALA A 11 5.90 8.18 4.39
C ALA A 11 5.08 8.94 5.46
N ARG A 12 4.89 8.31 6.62
CA ARG A 12 4.35 8.91 7.85
C ARG A 12 5.22 8.49 9.04
N VAL A 13 5.04 9.14 10.19
CA VAL A 13 5.89 8.89 11.37
C VAL A 13 5.75 7.43 11.81
N GLY A 14 6.79 6.62 11.54
CA GLY A 14 6.81 5.20 11.87
C GLY A 14 6.15 4.26 10.87
N TRP A 15 5.71 4.78 9.71
CA TRP A 15 4.98 3.99 8.73
C TRP A 15 5.37 4.38 7.30
N ILE A 16 5.44 3.41 6.41
CA ILE A 16 5.54 3.64 4.96
C ILE A 16 4.31 3.00 4.31
N ILE A 17 3.63 3.76 3.44
CA ILE A 17 2.53 3.26 2.62
C ILE A 17 3.04 3.21 1.20
N GLU A 18 2.98 2.05 0.57
CA GLU A 18 3.38 1.81 -0.80
C GLU A 18 2.20 1.26 -1.59
N VAL A 19 2.07 1.69 -2.84
CA VAL A 19 1.06 1.19 -3.77
C VAL A 19 1.79 0.65 -4.98
N SER A 20 1.50 -0.61 -5.25
CA SER A 20 2.02 -1.33 -6.41
C SER A 20 0.91 -1.53 -7.43
N GLN A 21 1.24 -1.40 -8.71
CA GLN A 21 0.43 -1.88 -9.81
C GLN A 21 0.69 -3.37 -10.00
N GLN A 22 -0.40 -4.10 -10.18
CA GLN A 22 -0.49 -5.54 -10.44
C GLN A 22 -1.32 -5.73 -11.72
N ASP A 23 -1.32 -6.95 -12.26
CA ASP A 23 -2.06 -7.27 -13.49
C ASP A 23 -3.56 -6.92 -13.40
N ASP A 24 -4.16 -7.13 -12.22
CA ASP A 24 -5.60 -6.93 -11.99
C ASP A 24 -5.95 -5.58 -11.32
N GLY A 25 -4.98 -4.69 -11.08
CA GLY A 25 -5.23 -3.38 -10.47
C GLY A 25 -4.11 -2.90 -9.55
N TYR A 26 -4.46 -2.38 -8.38
CA TYR A 26 -3.52 -1.78 -7.44
C TYR A 26 -3.60 -2.44 -6.07
N ARG A 27 -2.47 -2.74 -5.46
CA ARG A 27 -2.41 -3.27 -4.09
C ARG A 27 -1.69 -2.31 -3.17
N CYS A 28 -2.25 -2.13 -1.96
CA CYS A 28 -1.62 -1.37 -0.90
C CYS A 28 -0.74 -2.26 -0.03
N TRP A 29 0.43 -1.73 0.33
CA TRP A 29 1.37 -2.28 1.29
C TRP A 29 1.63 -1.23 2.36
N VAL A 30 1.65 -1.66 3.63
CA VAL A 30 1.97 -0.79 4.77
C VAL A 30 3.13 -1.43 5.52
N ILE A 31 4.19 -0.65 5.74
CA ILE A 31 5.40 -1.10 6.42
C ILE A 31 5.48 -0.38 7.76
N ASN A 32 5.58 -1.13 8.86
CA ASN A 32 5.65 -0.57 10.21
C ASN A 32 7.11 -0.31 10.66
N ARG A 33 7.30 0.20 11.89
CA ARG A 33 8.64 0.43 12.48
C ARG A 33 9.46 -0.84 12.69
N GLU A 34 8.79 -1.97 12.83
CA GLU A 34 9.40 -3.29 13.01
C GLU A 34 9.77 -3.94 11.66
N LEU A 35 9.52 -3.21 10.55
CA LEU A 35 9.73 -3.64 9.17
C LEU A 35 8.77 -4.76 8.72
N ASP A 36 7.66 -4.96 9.42
CA ASP A 36 6.59 -5.85 8.97
C ASP A 36 5.88 -5.23 7.77
N VAL A 37 5.63 -6.06 6.76
CA VAL A 37 4.90 -5.68 5.55
C VAL A 37 3.47 -6.22 5.65
N LEU A 38 2.51 -5.30 5.71
CA LEU A 38 1.09 -5.58 5.88
C LEU A 38 0.32 -5.22 4.60
N SER A 39 -0.69 -6.01 4.29
CA SER A 39 -1.65 -5.73 3.22
C SER A 39 -3.02 -6.23 3.66
N ASP A 40 -4.07 -5.58 3.19
CA ASP A 40 -5.45 -6.04 3.36
C ASP A 40 -5.82 -7.17 2.37
N GLY A 41 -4.91 -7.53 1.46
CA GLY A 41 -5.10 -8.53 0.42
C GLY A 41 -6.02 -8.07 -0.72
N HIS A 42 -6.56 -6.85 -0.66
CA HIS A 42 -7.51 -6.33 -1.64
C HIS A 42 -6.78 -5.81 -2.89
N ILE A 43 -7.44 -5.94 -4.04
CA ILE A 43 -7.02 -5.32 -5.30
C ILE A 43 -7.98 -4.18 -5.60
N TYR A 44 -7.44 -2.97 -5.64
CA TYR A 44 -8.15 -1.73 -5.88
C TYR A 44 -8.15 -1.37 -7.35
N ALA A 45 -9.25 -0.79 -7.84
CA ALA A 45 -9.35 -0.32 -9.22
C ALA A 45 -8.45 0.89 -9.52
N THR A 46 -8.09 1.68 -8.49
CA THR A 46 -7.23 2.85 -8.65
C THR A 46 -6.14 2.90 -7.58
N SER A 47 -4.99 3.47 -7.93
CA SER A 47 -3.88 3.70 -6.99
C SER A 47 -4.28 4.62 -5.83
N SER A 48 -5.14 5.60 -6.10
CA SER A 48 -5.67 6.52 -5.09
C SER A 48 -6.53 5.81 -4.04
N ALA A 49 -7.34 4.82 -4.44
CA ALA A 49 -8.15 4.04 -3.51
C ALA A 49 -7.27 3.14 -2.62
N ALA A 50 -6.27 2.47 -3.22
CA ALA A 50 -5.28 1.69 -2.48
C ALA A 50 -4.54 2.56 -1.44
N LEU A 51 -4.07 3.75 -1.85
CA LEU A 51 -3.39 4.66 -0.94
C LEU A 51 -4.31 5.14 0.20
N ALA A 52 -5.56 5.44 -0.10
CA ALA A 52 -6.53 5.87 0.90
C ALA A 52 -6.76 4.79 1.96
N ALA A 53 -6.84 3.52 1.56
CA ALA A 53 -6.94 2.40 2.49
C ALA A 53 -5.71 2.30 3.40
N GLY A 54 -4.49 2.38 2.84
CA GLY A 54 -3.26 2.39 3.63
C GLY A 54 -3.18 3.54 4.62
N ARG A 55 -3.66 4.74 4.23
CA ARG A 55 -3.72 5.91 5.13
C ARG A 55 -4.69 5.67 6.29
N LEU A 56 -5.88 5.14 6.01
CA LEU A 56 -6.87 4.82 7.03
C LEU A 56 -6.38 3.75 8.01
N PHE A 57 -5.61 2.77 7.52
CA PHE A 57 -4.97 1.77 8.39
C PHE A 57 -3.97 2.44 9.35
N VAL A 58 -3.06 3.26 8.83
CA VAL A 58 -2.06 3.98 9.63
C VAL A 58 -2.71 4.96 10.62
N GLU A 59 -3.82 5.60 10.27
CA GLU A 59 -4.52 6.52 11.17
C GLU A 59 -5.23 5.81 12.34
N ARG A 60 -5.41 4.48 12.25
CA ARG A 60 -6.06 3.66 13.28
C ARG A 60 -5.09 2.86 14.15
N ASN A 61 -3.78 2.96 13.92
CA ASN A 61 -2.71 2.25 14.64
C ASN A 61 -1.63 3.22 15.14
#